data_AF-A0AAN5CBD3-F1
#
_entry.id   AF-A0AAN5CBD3-F1
#
_cell.length_a   1.000
_cell.length_b   1.000
_cell.length_c   1.000
_cell.angle_alpha   90.00
_cell.angle_beta   90.00
_cell.angle_gamma   90.00
#
_symmetry.space_group_name_H-M   'P 1'
#
loop_
_entity.id
_entity.type
_entity.pdbx_description
1 polymer ?
#
loop_
_entity_poly.entity_id
_entity_poly.type
_entity_poly.pdbx_seq_one_letter_code
_entity_poly.pdbx_strand_id
1 'polypeptide(L)'
;RNQRENSTEFPYISLQTHCEPTRSRRWFPCFDEPDKKAKFQLTVTHPRELAAYSNTRIQDSSDINGELRTTYFEQTVPLPTYLVALAITEQPAVELTIDGYEFRGIGFNREKAAQTAAEALAQLRNHSIFNGVDFFPEKTDILVVDDYSSGAMENPGLITFLQNKSDNFNTHVHELAHMYFGNLVTLSTFGDIWVNEGFASFFDSNLK
;
A
#
# COMPACT_ATOMS: atom_id res chain seq x y z
N ARG A 1 -15.26 -2.92 -34.40
CA ARG A 1 -16.21 -3.40 -33.38
C ARG A 1 -15.48 -3.36 -32.05
N ASN A 2 -15.55 -2.34 -31.20
CA ASN A 2 -16.37 -1.14 -31.13
C ASN A 2 -15.46 0.05 -30.81
N GLN A 3 -15.84 1.22 -31.32
CA GLN A 3 -15.27 2.50 -30.94
C GLN A 3 -15.35 2.63 -29.41
N ARG A 4 -14.19 2.73 -28.74
CA ARG A 4 -14.12 3.17 -27.35
C ARG A 4 -14.20 4.68 -27.40
N GLU A 5 -15.39 5.20 -27.10
CA GLU A 5 -15.58 6.61 -26.82
C GLU A 5 -14.68 7.01 -25.64
N ASN A 6 -14.04 8.16 -25.79
CA ASN A 6 -13.22 8.82 -24.77
C ASN A 6 -14.07 9.16 -23.53
N SER A 7 -14.31 8.21 -22.62
CA SER A 7 -14.63 8.53 -21.23
C SER A 7 -13.37 8.43 -20.39
N THR A 8 -12.68 9.56 -20.25
CA THR A 8 -11.57 9.75 -19.30
C THR A 8 -12.07 9.81 -17.85
N GLU A 9 -12.90 8.86 -17.41
CA GLU A 9 -13.61 8.96 -16.13
C GLU A 9 -13.18 7.92 -15.07
N PHE A 10 -12.40 6.89 -15.43
CA PHE A 10 -11.98 5.85 -14.48
C PHE A 10 -10.51 5.43 -14.73
N PRO A 11 -9.61 5.41 -13.72
CA PRO A 11 -8.30 4.78 -13.81
C PRO A 11 -8.44 3.28 -14.10
N TYR A 12 -7.80 2.80 -15.16
CA TYR A 12 -7.64 1.36 -15.35
C TYR A 12 -6.50 0.86 -14.44
N ILE A 13 -6.87 0.23 -13.33
CA ILE A 13 -5.93 -0.57 -12.54
C ILE A 13 -5.84 -1.93 -13.23
N SER A 14 -4.70 -2.18 -13.87
CA SER A 14 -4.50 -3.42 -14.65
C SER A 14 -4.27 -4.62 -13.73
N LEU A 15 -3.64 -4.39 -12.57
CA LEU A 15 -3.35 -5.41 -11.58
C LEU A 15 -3.22 -4.77 -10.19
N GLN A 16 -3.75 -5.45 -9.18
CA GLN A 16 -3.58 -5.16 -7.76
C GLN A 16 -3.59 -6.49 -6.99
N THR A 17 -2.89 -6.56 -5.86
CA THR A 17 -2.83 -7.76 -5.02
C THR A 17 -3.48 -7.59 -3.65
N HIS A 18 -4.32 -8.52 -3.24
CA HIS A 18 -4.86 -8.60 -1.88
C HIS A 18 -4.60 -9.99 -1.30
N CYS A 19 -3.73 -10.04 -0.29
CA CYS A 19 -3.10 -11.27 0.16
C CYS A 19 -3.54 -11.75 1.55
N GLU A 20 -4.03 -10.86 2.41
CA GLU A 20 -4.52 -11.26 3.73
C GLU A 20 -5.79 -12.14 3.61
N PRO A 21 -5.96 -13.17 4.46
CA PRO A 21 -4.96 -13.69 5.42
C PRO A 21 -3.95 -14.67 4.81
N THR A 22 -4.32 -15.41 3.77
CA THR A 22 -3.53 -16.58 3.30
C THR A 22 -3.53 -16.74 1.78
N ARG A 23 -3.55 -15.61 1.06
CA ARG A 23 -3.63 -15.59 -0.41
C ARG A 23 -2.29 -15.31 -1.08
N SER A 24 -1.22 -14.99 -0.36
CA SER A 24 0.13 -14.89 -0.97
C SER A 24 0.53 -16.21 -1.62
N ARG A 25 0.17 -17.37 -1.07
CA ARG A 25 0.42 -18.67 -1.74
C ARG A 25 -0.21 -18.82 -3.14
N ARG A 26 -1.10 -17.91 -3.57
CA ARG A 26 -1.73 -17.92 -4.90
C ARG A 26 -0.90 -17.21 -5.98
N TRP A 27 0.04 -16.33 -5.63
CA TRP A 27 0.90 -15.65 -6.61
C TRP A 27 2.34 -16.17 -6.67
N PHE A 28 2.86 -16.75 -5.58
CA PHE A 28 4.20 -17.29 -5.45
C PHE A 28 4.25 -18.35 -4.33
N PRO A 29 5.07 -19.40 -4.47
CA PRO A 29 5.30 -20.37 -3.40
C PRO A 29 5.98 -19.72 -2.19
N CYS A 30 5.40 -19.88 -1.00
CA CYS A 30 5.95 -19.33 0.24
C CYS A 30 5.45 -20.05 1.49
N PHE A 31 6.14 -19.81 2.62
CA PHE A 31 5.66 -20.14 3.96
C PHE A 31 4.64 -19.06 4.38
N ASP A 32 3.39 -19.25 3.96
CA ASP A 32 2.35 -18.23 4.03
C ASP A 32 1.66 -18.19 5.42
N GLU A 33 2.48 -17.90 6.43
CA GLU A 33 2.16 -17.78 7.86
C GLU A 33 2.72 -16.45 8.39
N PRO A 34 2.00 -15.72 9.27
CA PRO A 34 2.37 -14.35 9.65
C PRO A 34 3.66 -14.24 10.49
N ASP A 35 4.04 -15.28 11.24
CA ASP A 35 5.27 -15.30 12.02
C ASP A 35 6.54 -15.59 11.18
N LYS A 36 6.38 -15.97 9.91
CA LYS A 36 7.49 -16.30 9.00
C LYS A 36 7.95 -15.09 8.19
N LYS A 37 8.29 -14.00 8.89
CA LYS A 37 8.78 -12.78 8.21
C LYS A 37 10.04 -13.05 7.39
N ALA A 38 10.10 -12.48 6.21
CA ALA A 38 11.25 -12.53 5.32
C ALA A 38 11.44 -11.19 4.60
N LYS A 39 12.63 -10.95 4.04
CA LYS A 39 12.86 -9.82 3.15
C LYS A 39 12.45 -10.20 1.73
N PHE A 40 11.79 -9.30 1.01
CA PHE A 40 11.35 -9.52 -0.36
C PHE A 40 12.00 -8.50 -1.29
N GLN A 41 12.32 -8.91 -2.51
CA GLN A 41 12.76 -8.01 -3.57
C GLN A 41 12.01 -8.38 -4.84
N LEU A 42 11.16 -7.46 -5.32
CA LEU A 42 10.32 -7.71 -6.50
C LEU A 42 11.04 -7.21 -7.76
N THR A 43 10.91 -8.01 -8.82
CA THR A 43 11.28 -7.62 -10.19
C THR A 43 10.09 -7.95 -11.06
N VAL A 44 9.60 -6.96 -11.81
CA VAL A 44 8.35 -7.09 -12.55
C VAL A 44 8.55 -6.60 -13.98
N THR A 45 8.27 -7.46 -14.94
CA THR A 45 8.17 -7.07 -16.36
C THR A 45 6.71 -6.79 -16.70
N HIS A 46 6.43 -5.60 -17.21
CA HIS A 46 5.09 -5.11 -17.51
C HIS A 46 5.09 -4.32 -18.84
N PRO A 47 3.91 -4.07 -19.46
CA PRO A 47 3.82 -3.16 -20.60
C PRO A 47 4.42 -1.78 -20.26
N ARG A 48 5.20 -1.23 -21.20
CA ARG A 48 6.04 -0.04 -20.98
C ARG A 48 5.23 1.21 -20.63
N GLU A 49 4.01 1.30 -21.13
CA GLU A 49 3.06 2.39 -20.92
C GLU A 49 2.43 2.39 -19.52
N LEU A 50 2.55 1.29 -18.77
CA LEU A 50 2.04 1.17 -17.40
C LEU A 50 3.14 1.49 -16.39
N ALA A 51 2.72 1.94 -15.20
CA ALA A 51 3.58 2.12 -14.04
C ALA A 51 3.39 0.95 -13.06
N ALA A 52 4.47 0.50 -12.44
CA ALA A 52 4.45 -0.52 -11.39
C ALA A 52 4.77 0.10 -10.02
N TYR A 53 4.04 -0.34 -9.00
CA TYR A 53 4.19 0.09 -7.61
C TYR A 53 4.24 -1.13 -6.70
N SER A 54 5.10 -1.10 -5.68
CA SER A 54 5.23 -2.19 -4.69
C SER A 54 5.53 -1.58 -3.30
N ASN A 55 5.88 -2.38 -2.30
CA ASN A 55 6.18 -1.93 -0.94
C ASN A 55 7.33 -0.89 -0.89
N THR A 56 8.34 -1.05 -1.74
CA THR A 56 9.58 -0.26 -1.72
C THR A 56 9.70 0.65 -2.95
N ARG A 57 10.76 1.48 -2.97
CA ARG A 57 11.10 2.33 -4.11
C ARG A 57 11.60 1.50 -5.28
N ILE A 58 11.51 2.10 -6.47
CA ILE A 58 12.14 1.55 -7.67
C ILE A 58 13.65 1.79 -7.56
N GLN A 59 14.42 0.72 -7.57
CA GLN A 59 15.88 0.75 -7.61
C GLN A 59 16.39 1.06 -9.02
N ASP A 60 15.80 0.43 -10.03
CA ASP A 60 16.18 0.61 -11.44
C ASP A 60 15.04 0.19 -12.38
N SER A 61 15.11 0.57 -13.65
CA SER A 61 14.22 0.06 -14.69
C SER A 61 14.89 -0.01 -16.07
N SER A 62 14.50 -0.99 -16.87
CA SER A 62 15.03 -1.18 -18.23
C SER A 62 13.91 -1.48 -19.22
N ASP A 63 13.88 -0.73 -20.33
CA ASP A 63 12.96 -0.98 -21.45
C ASP A 63 13.45 -2.19 -22.28
N ILE A 64 12.52 -3.09 -22.63
CA ILE A 64 12.78 -4.30 -23.42
C ILE A 64 12.03 -4.16 -24.75
N ASN A 65 12.78 -4.16 -25.85
CA ASN A 65 12.26 -4.10 -27.23
C ASN A 65 11.28 -2.95 -27.52
N GLY A 66 11.25 -1.91 -26.66
CA GLY A 66 10.37 -0.75 -26.78
C GLY A 66 8.91 -0.97 -26.34
N GLU A 67 8.51 -2.21 -26.04
CA GLU A 67 7.12 -2.60 -25.70
C GLU A 67 6.94 -2.93 -24.22
N LEU A 68 7.97 -3.49 -23.58
CA LEU A 68 7.94 -3.90 -22.18
C LEU A 68 8.93 -3.07 -21.36
N ARG A 69 8.71 -3.01 -20.06
CA ARG A 69 9.64 -2.48 -19.07
C ARG A 69 9.82 -3.50 -17.96
N THR A 70 11.06 -3.73 -17.54
CA THR A 70 11.35 -4.44 -16.28
C THR A 70 11.71 -3.43 -15.22
N THR A 71 10.97 -3.45 -14.12
CA THR A 71 11.13 -2.58 -12.96
C THR A 71 11.68 -3.40 -11.80
N TYR A 72 12.79 -2.96 -11.23
CA TYR A 72 13.46 -3.58 -10.09
C TYR A 72 13.18 -2.75 -8.84
N PHE A 73 12.55 -3.36 -7.83
CA PHE A 73 12.28 -2.69 -6.56
C PHE A 73 13.41 -2.95 -5.56
N GLU A 74 13.61 -2.04 -4.62
CA GLU A 74 14.54 -2.25 -3.50
C GLU A 74 14.05 -3.38 -2.59
N GLN A 75 14.97 -3.97 -1.81
CA GLN A 75 14.64 -5.03 -0.86
C GLN A 75 13.86 -4.48 0.34
N THR A 76 12.76 -5.13 0.72
CA THR A 76 11.96 -4.75 1.88
C THR A 76 12.70 -5.01 3.20
N VAL A 77 12.27 -4.33 4.27
CA VAL A 77 12.44 -4.84 5.64
C VAL A 77 11.75 -6.22 5.78
N PRO A 78 12.02 -7.01 6.83
CA PRO A 78 11.31 -8.26 7.04
C PRO A 78 9.79 -8.04 7.15
N LEU A 79 9.02 -8.63 6.24
CA LEU A 79 7.56 -8.57 6.20
C LEU A 79 6.97 -9.98 6.32
N PRO A 80 5.78 -10.15 6.92
CA PRO A 80 4.95 -11.33 6.68
C PRO A 80 4.50 -11.36 5.21
N THR A 81 4.27 -12.56 4.67
CA THR A 81 3.94 -12.76 3.25
C THR A 81 2.67 -12.03 2.81
N TYR A 82 1.68 -11.90 3.70
CA TYR A 82 0.38 -11.28 3.38
C TYR A 82 0.47 -9.77 3.12
N LEU A 83 1.58 -9.13 3.51
CA LEU A 83 1.82 -7.69 3.34
C LEU A 83 2.58 -7.32 2.06
N VAL A 84 3.13 -8.30 1.35
CA VAL A 84 3.83 -8.07 0.09
C VAL A 84 2.79 -7.67 -0.98
N ALA A 85 3.03 -6.55 -1.66
CA ALA A 85 2.05 -5.95 -2.57
C ALA A 85 2.65 -5.57 -3.93
N LEU A 86 1.83 -5.65 -4.97
CA LEU A 86 2.11 -5.15 -6.32
C LEU A 86 0.86 -4.53 -6.91
N ALA A 87 1.04 -3.38 -7.56
CA ALA A 87 0.04 -2.77 -8.42
C ALA A 87 0.66 -2.34 -9.75
N ILE A 88 -0.10 -2.49 -10.83
CA ILE A 88 0.27 -2.03 -12.18
C ILE A 88 -0.89 -1.22 -12.74
N THR A 89 -0.64 0.04 -13.10
CA THR A 89 -1.71 0.98 -13.49
C THR A 89 -1.27 1.88 -14.64
N GLU A 90 -2.25 2.42 -15.39
CA GLU A 90 -2.00 3.40 -16.46
C GLU A 90 -1.70 4.81 -15.92
N GLN A 91 -1.98 5.06 -14.64
CA GLN A 91 -1.93 6.41 -14.07
C GLN A 91 -0.62 6.66 -13.33
N PRO A 92 0.14 7.72 -13.69
CA PRO A 92 1.28 8.14 -12.89
C PRO A 92 0.80 8.63 -11.52
N ALA A 93 1.63 8.47 -10.50
CA ALA A 93 1.32 8.97 -9.17
C ALA A 93 1.30 10.51 -9.12
N VAL A 94 0.52 11.05 -8.19
CA VAL A 94 0.69 12.43 -7.71
C VAL A 94 1.56 12.38 -6.46
N GLU A 95 2.68 13.09 -6.48
CA GLU A 95 3.65 13.11 -5.39
C GLU A 95 3.38 14.27 -4.43
N LEU A 96 3.50 14.00 -3.13
CA LEU A 96 3.35 14.98 -2.06
C LEU A 96 4.43 14.73 -1.01
N THR A 97 5.08 15.78 -0.53
CA THR A 97 6.05 15.68 0.57
C THR A 97 5.60 16.55 1.73
N ILE A 98 5.42 15.96 2.91
CA ILE A 98 4.99 16.65 4.13
C ILE A 98 5.90 16.21 5.28
N ASP A 99 6.50 17.19 5.97
CA ASP A 99 7.42 16.98 7.09
C ASP A 99 8.55 15.95 6.82
N GLY A 100 9.03 15.90 5.58
CA GLY A 100 10.08 14.98 5.14
C GLY A 100 9.58 13.57 4.78
N TYR A 101 8.28 13.30 4.89
CA TYR A 101 7.66 12.05 4.45
C TYR A 101 7.13 12.18 3.03
N GLU A 102 7.43 11.19 2.21
CA GLU A 102 6.97 11.13 0.83
C GLU A 102 5.70 10.30 0.72
N PHE A 103 4.69 10.90 0.09
CA PHE A 103 3.40 10.31 -0.21
C PHE A 103 3.18 10.30 -1.72
N ARG A 104 2.50 9.27 -2.21
CA ARG A 104 2.10 9.17 -3.61
C ARG A 104 0.67 8.71 -3.73
N GLY A 105 -0.19 9.52 -4.32
CA GLY A 105 -1.55 9.13 -4.64
C GLY A 105 -1.62 8.44 -6.00
N ILE A 106 -2.32 7.32 -6.10
CA ILE A 106 -2.49 6.55 -7.34
C ILE A 106 -3.97 6.18 -7.50
N GLY A 107 -4.50 6.28 -8.73
CA GLY A 107 -5.89 5.93 -9.02
C GLY A 107 -6.89 7.05 -8.70
N PHE A 108 -8.08 6.68 -8.22
CA PHE A 108 -9.19 7.60 -8.01
C PHE A 108 -8.89 8.62 -6.90
N ASN A 109 -9.30 9.88 -7.09
CA ASN A 109 -9.12 10.93 -6.08
C ASN A 109 -7.69 11.03 -5.50
N ARG A 110 -6.68 10.59 -6.27
CA ARG A 110 -5.31 10.35 -5.81
C ARG A 110 -4.68 11.50 -5.04
N GLU A 111 -4.87 12.74 -5.49
CA GLU A 111 -4.31 13.92 -4.82
C GLU A 111 -4.93 14.12 -3.43
N LYS A 112 -6.27 14.06 -3.35
CA LYS A 112 -7.00 14.18 -2.07
C LYS A 112 -6.63 13.04 -1.12
N ALA A 113 -6.58 11.81 -1.62
CA ALA A 113 -6.23 10.64 -0.80
C ALA A 113 -4.82 10.74 -0.22
N ALA A 114 -3.84 11.20 -1.03
CA ALA A 114 -2.47 11.44 -0.55
C ALA A 114 -2.41 12.57 0.48
N GLN A 115 -3.18 13.64 0.29
CA GLN A 115 -3.26 14.75 1.26
C GLN A 115 -3.88 14.28 2.59
N THR A 116 -4.98 13.54 2.55
CA THR A 116 -5.63 13.00 3.75
C THR A 116 -4.70 12.03 4.49
N ALA A 117 -3.94 11.18 3.79
CA ALA A 117 -2.95 10.31 4.40
C ALA A 117 -1.86 11.09 5.14
N ALA A 118 -1.39 12.19 4.56
CA ALA A 118 -0.36 13.01 5.18
C ALA A 118 -0.86 13.77 6.41
N GLU A 119 -2.08 14.30 6.36
CA GLU A 119 -2.74 14.91 7.54
C GLU A 119 -2.94 13.87 8.65
N ALA A 120 -3.39 12.67 8.30
CA ALA A 120 -3.56 11.56 9.25
C ALA A 120 -2.23 11.15 9.89
N LEU A 121 -1.16 11.06 9.10
CA LEU A 121 0.17 10.75 9.62
C LEU A 121 0.65 11.82 10.60
N ALA A 122 0.50 13.10 10.25
CA ALA A 122 0.92 14.21 11.10
C ALA A 122 0.20 14.16 12.46
N GLN A 123 -1.09 13.82 12.49
CA GLN A 123 -1.82 13.68 13.75
C GLN A 123 -1.42 12.41 14.52
N LEU A 124 -1.31 11.27 13.84
CA LEU A 124 -0.96 9.97 14.44
C LEU A 124 0.39 10.04 15.17
N ARG A 125 1.40 10.66 14.55
CA ARG A 125 2.75 10.77 15.13
C ARG A 125 2.82 11.66 16.37
N ASN A 126 1.85 12.54 16.59
CA ASN A 126 1.79 13.33 17.82
C ASN A 126 1.33 12.51 19.04
N HIS A 127 0.79 11.31 18.83
CA HIS A 127 0.37 10.44 19.92
C HIS A 127 1.58 9.77 20.59
N SER A 128 1.62 9.82 21.93
CA SER A 128 2.79 9.41 22.72
C SER A 128 3.26 7.96 22.53
N ILE A 129 2.35 7.06 22.14
CA ILE A 129 2.69 5.66 21.78
C ILE A 129 3.68 5.59 20.61
N PHE A 130 3.66 6.55 19.68
CA PHE A 130 4.57 6.59 18.54
C PHE A 130 5.87 7.36 18.83
N ASN A 131 6.07 7.85 20.07
CA ASN A 131 7.30 8.52 20.45
C ASN A 131 8.49 7.56 20.35
N GLY A 132 9.47 7.90 19.49
CA GLY A 132 10.65 7.06 19.26
C GLY A 132 10.41 5.87 18.34
N VAL A 133 9.23 5.77 17.72
CA VAL A 133 8.97 4.80 16.66
C VAL A 133 9.45 5.38 15.33
N ASP A 134 10.61 4.93 14.86
CA ASP A 134 11.17 5.28 13.55
C ASP A 134 10.74 4.32 12.43
N PHE A 135 9.75 3.46 12.69
CA PHE A 135 9.21 2.58 11.68
C PHE A 135 8.11 3.28 10.88
N PHE A 136 8.54 3.96 9.82
CA PHE A 136 7.67 4.33 8.73
C PHE A 136 8.29 3.82 7.42
N PRO A 137 7.52 3.23 6.50
CA PRO A 137 8.05 2.88 5.20
C PRO A 137 8.66 4.14 4.56
N GLU A 138 9.77 3.97 3.85
CA GLU A 138 10.54 5.09 3.27
C GLU A 138 9.70 5.99 2.35
N LYS A 139 8.58 5.46 1.86
CA LYS A 139 7.55 6.14 1.08
C LYS A 139 6.19 5.53 1.39
N THR A 140 5.12 6.30 1.25
CA THR A 140 3.74 5.86 1.47
C THR A 140 2.90 6.09 0.22
N ASP A 141 2.70 5.03 -0.57
CA ASP A 141 1.79 5.09 -1.71
C ASP A 141 0.37 4.76 -1.26
N ILE A 142 -0.59 5.56 -1.74
CA ILE A 142 -2.03 5.42 -1.51
C ILE A 142 -2.66 5.03 -2.84
N LEU A 143 -2.95 3.74 -3.00
CA LEU A 143 -3.62 3.20 -4.17
C LEU A 143 -5.13 3.18 -3.94
N VAL A 144 -5.88 3.94 -4.72
CA VAL A 144 -7.34 3.99 -4.63
C VAL A 144 -7.97 3.23 -5.78
N VAL A 145 -8.78 2.23 -5.45
CA VAL A 145 -9.39 1.26 -6.37
C VAL A 145 -10.92 1.26 -6.26
N ASP A 146 -11.63 0.84 -7.30
CA ASP A 146 -13.09 0.76 -7.35
C ASP A 146 -13.65 -0.63 -7.00
N ASP A 147 -12.88 -1.70 -7.22
CA ASP A 147 -13.22 -3.08 -6.85
C ASP A 147 -12.22 -3.63 -5.81
N TYR A 148 -12.66 -3.68 -4.55
CA TYR A 148 -11.90 -4.24 -3.45
C TYR A 148 -12.80 -4.99 -2.48
N SER A 149 -12.38 -6.18 -2.06
CA SER A 149 -13.15 -6.99 -1.10
C SER A 149 -13.13 -6.43 0.33
N SER A 150 -12.17 -5.56 0.62
CA SER A 150 -11.97 -4.92 1.93
C SER A 150 -12.19 -3.42 1.82
N GLY A 151 -12.27 -2.72 2.96
CA GLY A 151 -12.34 -1.24 2.96
C GLY A 151 -11.00 -0.61 2.58
N ALA A 152 -9.92 -1.15 3.14
CA ALA A 152 -8.54 -0.81 2.85
C ALA A 152 -7.62 -2.00 3.22
N MET A 153 -6.31 -1.87 3.00
CA MET A 153 -5.30 -2.86 3.33
C MET A 153 -3.94 -2.19 3.56
N GLU A 154 -3.30 -2.52 4.68
CA GLU A 154 -2.18 -1.83 5.29
C GLU A 154 -0.79 -2.16 4.68
N ASN A 155 -0.72 -2.61 3.43
CA ASN A 155 0.54 -3.07 2.84
C ASN A 155 1.62 -1.97 2.99
N PRO A 156 2.71 -2.20 3.76
CA PRO A 156 3.64 -1.14 4.10
C PRO A 156 4.28 -0.57 2.83
N GLY A 157 4.11 0.73 2.66
CA GLY A 157 4.55 1.50 1.50
C GLY A 157 3.61 1.50 0.30
N LEU A 158 2.56 0.66 0.25
CA LEU A 158 1.54 0.65 -0.81
C LEU A 158 0.16 0.33 -0.25
N ILE A 159 -0.40 1.26 0.52
CA ILE A 159 -1.71 1.07 1.17
C ILE A 159 -2.80 1.13 0.10
N THR A 160 -3.69 0.14 0.09
CA THR A 160 -4.81 0.09 -0.86
C THR A 160 -6.09 0.56 -0.18
N PHE A 161 -6.90 1.39 -0.84
CA PHE A 161 -8.21 1.85 -0.37
C PHE A 161 -9.28 1.58 -1.42
N LEU A 162 -10.46 1.15 -0.97
CA LEU A 162 -11.68 1.27 -1.76
C LEU A 162 -12.05 2.74 -1.92
N GLN A 163 -12.51 3.17 -3.10
CA GLN A 163 -12.77 4.57 -3.42
C GLN A 163 -13.66 5.32 -2.41
N ASN A 164 -14.68 4.66 -1.86
CA ASN A 164 -15.56 5.29 -0.86
C ASN A 164 -14.93 5.41 0.55
N LYS A 165 -13.73 4.84 0.74
CA LYS A 165 -12.93 4.91 1.98
C LYS A 165 -11.73 5.85 1.85
N SER A 166 -11.25 6.14 0.64
CA SER A 166 -10.03 6.94 0.41
C SER A 166 -10.09 8.37 0.90
N ASP A 167 -11.30 8.92 1.10
CA ASP A 167 -11.49 10.29 1.58
C ASP A 167 -11.78 10.33 3.09
N ASN A 168 -11.84 9.18 3.76
CA ASN A 168 -12.14 9.09 5.18
C ASN A 168 -10.85 9.15 6.01
N PHE A 169 -10.69 10.25 6.75
CA PHE A 169 -9.55 10.50 7.61
C PHE A 169 -9.28 9.37 8.62
N ASN A 170 -10.32 8.85 9.27
CA ASN A 170 -10.17 7.81 10.28
C ASN A 170 -9.69 6.49 9.66
N THR A 171 -10.13 6.15 8.44
CA THR A 171 -9.58 4.99 7.72
C THR A 171 -8.08 5.19 7.48
N HIS A 172 -7.62 6.37 7.07
CA HIS A 172 -6.18 6.63 6.92
C HIS A 172 -5.43 6.46 8.24
N VAL A 173 -5.97 6.97 9.35
CA VAL A 173 -5.40 6.76 10.69
C VAL A 173 -5.28 5.27 11.01
N HIS A 174 -6.31 4.48 10.71
CA HIS A 174 -6.33 3.03 10.90
C HIS A 174 -5.19 2.34 10.14
N GLU A 175 -5.12 2.56 8.82
CA GLU A 175 -4.10 1.94 7.97
C GLU A 175 -2.68 2.39 8.31
N LEU A 176 -2.50 3.66 8.72
CA LEU A 176 -1.19 4.18 9.10
C LEU A 176 -0.77 3.67 10.48
N ALA A 177 -1.70 3.42 11.40
CA ALA A 177 -1.41 2.80 12.70
C ALA A 177 -0.89 1.36 12.54
N HIS A 178 -1.37 0.63 11.51
CA HIS A 178 -0.87 -0.69 11.19
C HIS A 178 0.60 -0.74 10.80
N MET A 179 1.19 0.38 10.36
CA MET A 179 2.65 0.45 10.15
C MET A 179 3.41 -0.01 11.40
N TYR A 180 2.89 0.29 12.58
CA TYR A 180 3.40 -0.30 13.82
C TYR A 180 2.67 -1.60 14.20
N PHE A 181 1.35 -1.53 14.36
CA PHE A 181 0.51 -2.62 14.87
C PHE A 181 0.00 -3.52 13.74
N GLY A 182 0.84 -4.48 13.35
CA GLY A 182 0.57 -5.43 12.28
C GLY A 182 1.75 -5.57 11.35
N ASN A 183 2.41 -4.47 11.01
CA ASN A 183 3.54 -4.48 10.07
C ASN A 183 4.88 -4.63 10.79
N LEU A 184 5.23 -3.73 11.72
CA LEU A 184 6.45 -3.86 12.53
C LEU A 184 6.30 -4.99 13.54
N VAL A 185 5.29 -4.89 14.41
CA VAL A 185 4.93 -5.90 15.40
C VAL A 185 3.74 -6.66 14.83
N THR A 186 3.97 -7.90 14.42
CA THR A 186 2.93 -8.74 13.80
C THR A 186 2.52 -9.83 14.77
N LEU A 187 1.23 -10.12 14.85
CA LEU A 187 0.68 -11.33 15.45
C LEU A 187 1.45 -12.60 15.04
N SER A 188 1.50 -13.59 15.92
CA SER A 188 2.14 -14.88 15.62
C SER A 188 1.22 -15.79 14.77
N THR A 189 -0.09 -15.72 15.00
CA THR A 189 -1.10 -16.48 14.27
C THR A 189 -2.37 -15.64 14.13
N PHE A 190 -3.15 -15.84 13.06
CA PHE A 190 -4.38 -15.09 12.82
C PHE A 190 -5.46 -15.27 13.90
N GLY A 191 -5.30 -16.22 14.83
CA GLY A 191 -6.13 -16.28 16.04
C GLY A 191 -6.02 -15.03 16.92
N ASP A 192 -4.91 -14.31 16.83
CA ASP A 192 -4.62 -13.08 17.58
C ASP A 192 -4.78 -11.81 16.73
N ILE A 193 -5.58 -11.86 15.65
CA ILE A 193 -5.79 -10.71 14.74
C ILE A 193 -6.25 -9.43 15.45
N TRP A 194 -6.91 -9.56 16.60
CA TRP A 194 -7.31 -8.43 17.44
C TRP A 194 -6.11 -7.57 17.90
N VAL A 195 -4.89 -8.10 17.95
CA VAL A 195 -3.68 -7.33 18.29
C VAL A 195 -3.32 -6.34 17.18
N ASN A 196 -3.61 -6.67 15.93
CA ASN A 196 -3.41 -5.73 14.82
C ASN A 196 -4.63 -4.78 14.75
N GLU A 197 -5.79 -5.35 14.46
CA GLU A 197 -7.04 -4.61 14.18
C GLU A 197 -7.54 -3.81 15.38
N GLY A 198 -7.46 -4.38 16.59
CA GLY A 198 -7.93 -3.72 17.80
C GLY A 198 -7.10 -2.49 18.17
N PHE A 199 -5.79 -2.53 17.94
CA PHE A 199 -4.94 -1.37 18.13
C PHE A 199 -5.15 -0.32 17.03
N ALA A 200 -5.26 -0.72 15.76
CA ALA A 200 -5.57 0.22 14.68
C ALA A 200 -6.93 0.91 14.89
N SER A 201 -7.97 0.16 15.26
CA SER A 201 -9.29 0.70 15.63
C SER A 201 -9.25 1.58 16.88
N PHE A 202 -8.37 1.31 17.84
CA PHE A 202 -8.22 2.21 18.99
C PHE A 202 -7.78 3.61 18.53
N PHE A 203 -6.83 3.71 17.59
CA PHE A 203 -6.35 4.98 17.08
C PHE A 203 -7.39 5.72 16.23
N ASP A 204 -8.06 5.03 15.29
CA ASP A 204 -9.06 5.67 14.42
C ASP A 204 -10.23 6.32 15.18
N SER A 205 -10.53 5.81 16.38
CA SER A 205 -11.65 6.24 17.19
C SER A 205 -11.26 7.27 18.26
N ASN A 206 -9.98 7.32 18.65
CA ASN A 206 -9.50 8.11 19.79
C ASN A 206 -8.44 9.18 19.44
N LEU A 207 -8.01 9.28 18.18
CA LEU A 207 -7.25 10.45 17.70
C LEU A 207 -8.21 11.65 17.54
N LYS A 208 -8.42 12.37 18.64
CA LYS A 208 -9.05 13.69 18.69
C LYS A 208 -8.15 14.68 19.40
#